data_AF-A0A379TTD7-F1
#
_entry.id   AF-A0A379TTD7-F1
#
_cell.length_a   1.000
_cell.length_b   1.000
_cell.length_c   1.000
_cell.angle_alpha   90.00
_cell.angle_beta   90.00
_cell.angle_gamma   90.00
#
_symmetry.space_group_name_H-M   'P 1'
#
loop_
_entity.id
_entity.type
_entity.pdbx_description
1 polymer ?
#
loop_
_entity_poly.entity_id
_entity_poly.type
_entity_poly.pdbx_seq_one_letter_code
_entity_poly.pdbx_strand_id
1 'polypeptide(L)'
;MKRVITVVVCGGGFTGIEMALELPGRLCDILGADAKTRVVVVERSPEPGARYSEALRNVIIEASAELGVEWLVNAEVESVDAAGVTLKDGRTIASQTVIWTVGVQANGLTAQIGAPRDRQGRLHVNTALQIPGHEDIYATGDVAYAATDDKGHHALMTCQHAILLGKFAGNNAAASLLEVTPLPYRQENYVTCLDLGAWGAVYTEGWDQQVN
;
A
#
# COMPACT_ATOMS: atom_id res chain seq x y z
N MET A 1 37.06 3.63 11.09
CA MET A 1 35.78 4.31 10.79
C MET A 1 34.65 3.31 10.97
N LYS A 2 33.62 3.59 11.79
CA LYS A 2 32.43 2.73 11.88
C LYS A 2 31.70 2.78 10.53
N ARG A 3 31.37 1.61 9.97
CA ARG A 3 30.63 1.48 8.69
C ARG A 3 29.19 1.97 8.89
N VAL A 4 28.67 2.77 7.95
CA VAL A 4 27.26 3.20 7.95
C VAL A 4 26.40 2.03 7.48
N ILE A 5 25.33 1.75 8.22
CA ILE A 5 24.33 0.74 7.88
C ILE A 5 23.22 1.45 7.11
N THR A 6 23.19 1.25 5.80
CA THR A 6 22.16 1.80 4.92
C THR A 6 21.06 0.77 4.71
N VAL A 7 19.81 1.21 4.83
CA VAL A 7 18.61 0.46 4.43
C VAL A 7 17.91 1.26 3.34
N VAL A 8 17.59 0.62 2.22
CA VAL A 8 16.86 1.25 1.12
C VAL A 8 15.45 0.71 1.09
N VAL A 9 14.47 1.60 1.13
CA VAL A 9 13.06 1.29 0.93
C VAL A 9 12.66 1.73 -0.47
N CYS A 10 12.31 0.78 -1.33
CA CYS A 10 11.87 1.06 -2.69
C CYS A 10 10.36 1.31 -2.66
N GLY A 11 9.95 2.53 -3.01
CA GLY A 11 8.56 3.00 -3.03
C GLY A 11 8.18 3.82 -1.80
N GLY A 12 7.63 5.02 -2.02
CA GLY A 12 7.06 5.90 -1.00
C GLY A 12 5.53 5.79 -0.90
N GLY A 13 5.00 4.59 -1.13
CA GLY A 13 3.58 4.27 -0.86
C GLY A 13 3.32 4.06 0.64
N PHE A 14 2.09 3.68 0.98
CA PHE A 14 1.65 3.47 2.37
C PHE A 14 2.64 2.62 3.17
N THR A 15 2.87 1.38 2.71
CA THR A 15 3.80 0.44 3.35
C THR A 15 5.24 0.96 3.37
N GLY A 16 5.67 1.65 2.31
CA GLY A 16 7.01 2.22 2.23
C GLY A 16 7.25 3.31 3.27
N ILE A 17 6.25 4.17 3.50
CA ILE A 17 6.31 5.23 4.51
C ILE A 17 6.38 4.64 5.91
N GLU A 18 5.47 3.75 6.29
CA GLU A 18 5.47 3.12 7.63
C GLU A 18 6.81 2.40 7.89
N MET A 19 7.26 1.60 6.92
CA MET A 19 8.55 0.92 7.03
C MET A 19 9.71 1.90 7.19
N ALA A 20 9.75 2.98 6.40
CA ALA A 20 10.85 3.92 6.45
C ALA A 20 10.91 4.71 7.76
N LEU A 21 9.76 5.08 8.33
CA LEU A 21 9.69 5.88 9.56
C LEU A 21 9.88 5.04 10.83
N GLU A 22 9.57 3.75 10.79
CA GLU A 22 9.86 2.83 11.90
C GLU A 22 11.34 2.43 12.00
N LEU A 23 12.02 2.34 10.85
CA LEU A 23 13.38 1.83 10.78
C LEU A 23 14.42 2.60 11.63
N PRO A 24 14.43 3.94 11.72
CA PRO A 24 15.39 4.67 12.56
C PRO A 24 15.37 4.21 14.02
N GLY A 25 14.18 4.14 14.63
CA GLY A 25 13.99 3.66 16.00
C GLY A 25 14.38 2.19 16.13
N ARG A 26 13.88 1.34 15.24
CA ARG A 26 14.16 -0.10 15.26
C ARG A 26 15.64 -0.43 15.10
N LEU A 27 16.34 0.28 14.22
CA LEU A 27 17.78 0.10 14.01
C LEU A 27 18.58 0.59 15.22
N CYS A 28 18.15 1.69 15.87
CA CYS A 28 18.74 2.16 17.13
C CYS A 28 18.63 1.10 18.22
N ASP A 29 17.46 0.48 18.39
CA ASP A 29 17.24 -0.58 19.38
C ASP A 29 18.13 -1.81 19.15
N ILE A 30 18.33 -2.20 17.89
CA ILE A 30 19.10 -3.40 17.51
C ILE A 30 20.61 -3.16 17.60
N LEU A 31 21.07 -1.99 17.15
CA LEU A 31 22.50 -1.71 16.92
C LEU A 31 23.11 -0.81 18.00
N GLY A 32 22.27 -0.21 18.84
CA GLY A 32 22.64 0.80 19.84
C GLY A 32 22.69 2.22 19.27
N ALA A 33 22.49 3.22 20.13
CA ALA A 33 22.42 4.65 19.77
C ALA A 33 23.68 5.20 19.08
N ASP A 34 24.85 4.57 19.28
CA ASP A 34 26.11 4.97 18.64
C ASP A 34 26.30 4.40 17.22
N ALA A 35 25.35 3.59 16.73
CA ALA A 35 25.38 3.04 15.39
C ALA A 35 25.04 4.13 14.36
N LYS A 36 25.83 4.19 13.29
CA LYS A 36 25.52 5.09 12.16
C LYS A 36 24.57 4.39 11.22
N THR A 37 23.31 4.76 11.26
CA THR A 37 22.26 4.23 10.38
C THR A 37 21.88 5.28 9.33
N ARG A 38 21.35 4.81 8.20
CA ARG A 38 20.85 5.65 7.12
C ARG A 38 19.66 4.94 6.48
N VAL A 39 18.49 5.57 6.46
CA VAL A 39 17.29 5.04 5.80
C VAL A 39 17.00 5.92 4.59
N VAL A 40 16.88 5.30 3.41
CA VAL A 40 16.63 6.02 2.16
C VAL A 40 15.38 5.45 1.50
N VAL A 41 14.40 6.31 1.21
CA VAL A 41 13.23 5.97 0.40
C VAL A 41 13.50 6.39 -1.05
N VAL A 42 13.38 5.46 -1.99
CA VAL A 42 13.41 5.76 -3.43
C VAL A 42 11.98 5.89 -3.94
N GLU A 43 11.63 7.09 -4.41
CA GLU A 43 10.27 7.42 -4.87
C GLU A 43 10.31 8.07 -6.25
N ARG A 44 9.40 7.62 -7.13
CA ARG A 44 9.30 8.12 -8.50
C ARG A 44 8.64 9.49 -8.58
N SER A 45 7.72 9.77 -7.66
CA SER A 45 7.01 11.04 -7.53
C SER A 45 7.97 12.17 -7.16
N PRO A 46 7.61 13.43 -7.45
CA PRO A 46 8.47 14.58 -7.18
C PRO A 46 8.60 14.93 -5.69
N GLU A 47 7.74 14.37 -4.84
CA GLU A 47 7.71 14.65 -3.41
C GLU A 47 7.23 13.42 -2.61
N PRO A 48 7.61 13.31 -1.31
CA PRO A 48 7.09 12.29 -0.41
C PRO A 48 5.57 12.33 -0.35
N GLY A 49 4.91 11.18 -0.36
CA GLY A 49 3.46 11.13 -0.19
C GLY A 49 2.63 11.85 -1.26
N ALA A 50 3.16 12.07 -2.48
CA ALA A 50 2.50 12.85 -3.54
C ALA A 50 1.07 12.41 -3.90
N ARG A 51 0.71 11.15 -3.63
CA ARG A 51 -0.64 10.61 -3.88
C ARG A 51 -1.67 10.96 -2.80
N TYR A 52 -1.22 11.51 -1.66
CA TYR A 52 -2.06 11.84 -0.52
C TYR A 52 -2.48 13.30 -0.55
N SER A 53 -3.50 13.64 0.25
CA SER A 53 -3.89 15.03 0.50
C SER A 53 -2.71 15.88 0.95
N GLU A 54 -2.75 17.18 0.68
CA GLU A 54 -1.71 18.11 1.10
C GLU A 54 -1.48 18.07 2.62
N ALA A 55 -2.56 18.00 3.40
CA ALA A 55 -2.48 17.90 4.86
C ALA A 55 -1.72 16.64 5.31
N LEU A 56 -2.08 15.47 4.78
CA LEU A 56 -1.39 14.21 5.12
C LEU A 56 0.06 14.21 4.62
N ARG A 57 0.31 14.78 3.43
CA ARG A 57 1.65 14.91 2.87
C ARG A 57 2.57 15.75 3.76
N ASN A 58 2.09 16.88 4.27
CA ASN A 58 2.87 17.75 5.15
C ASN A 58 3.28 17.01 6.43
N VAL A 59 2.37 16.23 7.02
CA VAL A 59 2.66 15.37 8.18
C VAL A 59 3.74 14.33 7.87
N ILE A 60 3.68 13.67 6.71
CA ILE A 60 4.70 12.69 6.29
C ILE A 60 6.07 13.36 6.14
N ILE A 61 6.13 14.56 5.55
CA ILE A 61 7.38 15.30 5.35
C ILE A 61 7.99 15.71 6.69
N GLU A 62 7.17 16.23 7.62
CA GLU A 62 7.60 16.61 8.96
C GLU A 62 8.15 15.41 9.75
N ALA A 63 7.41 14.30 9.78
CA ALA A 63 7.85 13.07 10.44
C ALA A 63 9.16 12.53 9.84
N SER A 64 9.29 12.57 8.51
CA SER A 64 10.51 12.14 7.82
C SER A 64 11.72 12.99 8.21
N ALA A 65 11.54 14.30 8.32
CA ALA A 65 12.61 15.23 8.68
C ALA A 65 13.06 15.02 10.14
N GLU A 66 12.10 14.88 11.07
CA GLU A 66 12.39 14.64 12.49
C GLU A 66 13.12 13.31 12.72
N LEU A 67 12.74 12.27 11.98
CA LEU A 67 13.34 10.93 12.10
C LEU A 67 14.59 10.74 11.23
N GLY A 68 15.02 11.76 10.47
CA GLY A 68 16.21 11.70 9.63
C GLY A 68 16.10 10.71 8.46
N VAL A 69 14.88 10.47 7.95
CA VAL A 69 14.65 9.63 6.78
C VAL A 69 14.94 10.41 5.51
N GLU A 70 15.85 9.89 4.69
CA GLU A 70 16.23 10.50 3.42
C GLU A 70 15.25 10.10 2.31
N TRP A 71 14.74 11.08 1.57
CA TRP A 71 13.88 10.84 0.41
C TRP A 71 14.63 11.14 -0.89
N LEU A 72 14.78 10.12 -1.72
CA LEU A 72 15.27 10.23 -3.08
C LEU A 72 14.09 10.23 -4.05
N VAL A 73 13.54 11.42 -4.27
CA VAL A 73 12.41 11.69 -5.17
C VAL A 73 12.85 11.77 -6.63
N ASN A 74 11.87 11.72 -7.56
CA ASN A 74 12.13 11.66 -9.01
C ASN A 74 13.12 10.55 -9.40
N ALA A 75 13.13 9.46 -8.65
CA ALA A 75 14.07 8.37 -8.84
C ALA A 75 13.31 7.06 -9.03
N GLU A 76 13.80 6.26 -9.97
CA GLU A 76 13.24 4.94 -10.25
C GLU A 76 14.33 3.89 -10.14
N VAL A 77 14.03 2.82 -9.41
CA VAL A 77 14.92 1.66 -9.32
C VAL A 77 14.95 0.93 -10.66
N GLU A 78 16.15 0.66 -11.14
CA GLU A 78 16.39 -0.17 -12.32
C GLU A 78 16.66 -1.62 -11.94
N SER A 79 17.54 -1.84 -10.95
CA SER A 79 17.90 -3.18 -10.49
C SER A 79 18.34 -3.20 -9.03
N VAL A 80 18.26 -4.39 -8.43
CA VAL A 80 18.72 -4.67 -7.08
C VAL A 80 19.62 -5.89 -7.14
N ASP A 81 20.79 -5.81 -6.50
CA ASP A 81 21.73 -6.92 -6.38
C ASP A 81 22.33 -6.99 -4.96
N ALA A 82 23.35 -7.83 -4.77
CA ALA A 82 23.99 -8.01 -3.47
C ALA A 82 24.80 -6.78 -2.99
N ALA A 83 25.11 -5.83 -3.87
CA ALA A 83 25.81 -4.59 -3.54
C ALA A 83 24.84 -3.44 -3.20
N GLY A 84 23.59 -3.49 -3.70
CA GLY A 84 22.53 -2.57 -3.33
C GLY A 84 21.55 -2.29 -4.45
N VAL A 85 21.26 -1.01 -4.69
CA VAL A 85 20.25 -0.55 -5.65
C VAL A 85 20.89 0.28 -6.76
N THR A 86 20.58 -0.02 -8.01
CA THR A 86 20.91 0.80 -9.19
C THR A 86 19.66 1.53 -9.66
N LEU A 87 19.76 2.83 -9.88
CA LEU A 87 18.68 3.68 -10.37
C LEU A 87 18.76 3.85 -11.89
N LYS A 88 17.64 4.13 -12.54
CA LYS A 88 17.57 4.33 -14.01
C LYS A 88 18.44 5.47 -14.55
N ASP A 89 18.85 6.40 -13.71
CA ASP A 89 19.75 7.49 -14.09
C ASP A 89 21.25 7.14 -13.89
N GLY A 90 21.55 5.88 -13.58
CA GLY A 90 22.91 5.36 -13.41
C GLY A 90 23.50 5.57 -12.01
N ARG A 91 22.82 6.26 -11.09
CA ARG A 91 23.25 6.36 -9.69
C ARG A 91 23.08 5.01 -8.99
N THR A 92 23.96 4.74 -8.03
CA THR A 92 23.90 3.53 -7.20
C THR A 92 23.83 3.88 -5.71
N ILE A 93 23.11 3.08 -4.94
CA ILE A 93 23.00 3.19 -3.49
C ILE A 93 23.49 1.87 -2.90
N ALA A 94 24.69 1.90 -2.30
CA ALA A 94 25.24 0.73 -1.63
C ALA A 94 24.41 0.38 -0.39
N SER A 95 23.93 -0.85 -0.32
CA SER A 95 23.10 -1.33 0.77
C SER A 95 23.17 -2.85 0.89
N GLN A 96 23.11 -3.37 2.12
CA GLN A 96 22.94 -4.80 2.37
C GLN A 96 21.49 -5.17 2.71
N THR A 97 20.61 -4.16 2.82
CA THR A 97 19.19 -4.34 3.12
C THR A 97 18.37 -3.49 2.17
N VAL A 98 17.58 -4.14 1.32
CA VAL A 98 16.65 -3.49 0.40
C VAL A 98 15.25 -4.04 0.69
N ILE A 99 14.31 -3.13 0.95
CA ILE A 99 12.91 -3.45 1.23
C ILE A 99 12.07 -3.01 0.04
N TRP A 100 11.42 -3.96 -0.62
CA TRP A 100 10.62 -3.68 -1.80
C TRP A 100 9.14 -3.49 -1.42
N THR A 101 8.64 -2.27 -1.59
CA THR A 101 7.22 -1.92 -1.32
C THR A 101 6.50 -1.39 -2.57
N VAL A 102 7.14 -1.49 -3.74
CA VAL A 102 6.56 -1.02 -5.00
C VAL A 102 5.65 -2.07 -5.61
N GLY A 103 4.37 -1.70 -5.77
CA GLY A 103 3.43 -2.45 -6.59
C GLY A 103 2.93 -3.74 -5.93
N VAL A 104 1.64 -3.78 -5.67
CA VAL A 104 0.94 -5.02 -5.32
C VAL A 104 0.25 -5.58 -6.55
N GLN A 105 0.10 -6.89 -6.61
CA GLN A 105 -0.67 -7.58 -7.64
C GLN A 105 -1.65 -8.54 -6.98
N ALA A 106 -2.81 -8.69 -7.59
CA ALA A 106 -3.73 -9.75 -7.25
C ALA A 106 -3.07 -11.12 -7.43
N ASN A 107 -3.50 -12.09 -6.65
CA ASN A 107 -2.99 -13.46 -6.76
C ASN A 107 -3.22 -14.03 -8.18
N GLY A 108 -2.22 -14.72 -8.74
CA GLY A 108 -2.28 -15.28 -10.10
C GLY A 108 -3.39 -16.30 -10.35
N LEU A 109 -4.03 -16.84 -9.31
CA LEU A 109 -5.22 -17.69 -9.44
C LEU A 109 -6.37 -16.99 -10.19
N THR A 110 -6.43 -15.65 -10.17
CA THR A 110 -7.44 -14.90 -10.93
C THR A 110 -7.34 -15.14 -12.45
N ALA A 111 -6.18 -15.55 -12.97
CA ALA A 111 -5.98 -15.85 -14.38
C ALA A 111 -6.68 -17.14 -14.83
N GLN A 112 -7.03 -18.03 -13.91
CA GLN A 112 -7.75 -19.27 -14.21
C GLN A 112 -9.24 -19.04 -14.49
N ILE A 113 -9.76 -17.87 -14.13
CA ILE A 113 -11.15 -17.49 -14.36
C ILE A 113 -11.22 -16.68 -15.65
N GLY A 114 -12.06 -17.11 -16.60
CA GLY A 114 -12.23 -16.48 -17.92
C GLY A 114 -12.98 -15.15 -17.91
N ALA A 115 -12.63 -14.25 -16.99
CA ALA A 115 -13.35 -12.99 -16.75
C ALA A 115 -12.43 -11.75 -16.85
N PRO A 116 -13.02 -10.55 -17.04
CA PRO A 116 -12.27 -9.29 -17.09
C PRO A 116 -11.49 -9.03 -15.79
N ARG A 117 -10.27 -8.48 -15.95
CA ARG A 117 -9.38 -8.09 -14.86
C ARG A 117 -8.82 -6.68 -15.08
N ASP A 118 -8.54 -5.96 -13.99
CA ASP A 118 -7.81 -4.70 -14.05
C ASP A 118 -6.30 -4.93 -14.31
N ARG A 119 -5.54 -3.83 -14.46
CA ARG A 119 -4.09 -3.87 -14.69
C ARG A 119 -3.28 -4.52 -13.54
N GLN A 120 -3.87 -4.69 -12.36
CA GLN A 120 -3.26 -5.33 -11.19
C GLN A 120 -3.69 -6.81 -11.08
N GLY A 121 -4.49 -7.31 -12.01
CA GLY A 121 -4.98 -8.69 -12.04
C GLY A 121 -6.24 -8.93 -11.21
N ARG A 122 -6.89 -7.88 -10.71
CA ARG A 122 -8.11 -7.98 -9.89
C ARG A 122 -9.32 -8.26 -10.77
N LEU A 123 -10.16 -9.21 -10.38
CA LEU A 123 -11.38 -9.58 -11.11
C LEU A 123 -12.45 -8.50 -10.95
N HIS A 124 -13.05 -8.10 -12.06
CA HIS A 124 -14.21 -7.21 -12.03
C HIS A 124 -15.39 -7.96 -11.41
N VAL A 125 -16.07 -7.31 -10.45
CA VAL A 125 -17.26 -7.86 -9.82
C VAL A 125 -18.45 -6.92 -9.91
N ASN A 126 -19.65 -7.50 -9.83
CA ASN A 126 -20.89 -6.73 -9.68
C ASN A 126 -21.10 -6.27 -8.22
N THR A 127 -22.21 -5.61 -7.94
CA THR A 127 -22.55 -5.14 -6.57
C THR A 127 -22.80 -6.27 -5.59
N ALA A 128 -23.12 -7.49 -6.04
CA ALA A 128 -23.21 -8.67 -5.18
C ALA A 128 -21.84 -9.35 -4.94
N LEU A 129 -20.75 -8.79 -5.48
CA LEU A 129 -19.39 -9.32 -5.48
C LEU A 129 -19.20 -10.61 -6.30
N GLN A 130 -20.14 -10.90 -7.21
CA GLN A 130 -20.02 -11.99 -8.18
C GLN A 130 -19.22 -11.55 -9.39
N ILE A 131 -18.57 -12.50 -10.04
CA ILE A 131 -17.87 -12.28 -11.30
C ILE A 131 -18.89 -12.33 -12.44
N PRO A 132 -19.04 -11.28 -13.27
CA PRO A 132 -19.94 -11.31 -14.42
C PRO A 132 -19.64 -12.49 -15.35
N GLY A 133 -20.68 -13.26 -15.70
CA GLY A 133 -20.55 -14.50 -16.48
C GLY A 133 -20.21 -15.76 -15.66
N HIS A 134 -20.01 -15.63 -14.35
CA HIS A 134 -19.76 -16.72 -13.41
C HIS A 134 -20.54 -16.49 -12.11
N GLU A 135 -21.85 -16.73 -12.14
CA GLU A 135 -22.77 -16.38 -11.03
C GLU A 135 -22.47 -17.12 -9.72
N ASP A 136 -21.85 -18.30 -9.80
CA ASP A 136 -21.47 -19.11 -8.63
C ASP A 136 -20.09 -18.72 -8.04
N ILE A 137 -19.41 -17.72 -8.62
CA ILE A 137 -18.05 -17.32 -8.21
C ILE A 137 -18.06 -15.89 -7.67
N TYR A 138 -17.58 -15.74 -6.45
CA TYR A 138 -17.44 -14.46 -5.76
C TYR A 138 -15.96 -14.11 -5.60
N ALA A 139 -15.60 -12.84 -5.85
CA ALA A 139 -14.26 -12.33 -5.58
C ALA A 139 -14.29 -11.36 -4.40
N THR A 140 -13.28 -11.45 -3.52
CA THR A 140 -13.20 -10.64 -2.31
C THR A 140 -11.75 -10.27 -1.98
N GLY A 141 -11.56 -9.31 -1.07
CA GLY A 141 -10.24 -8.80 -0.70
C GLY A 141 -9.46 -8.27 -1.90
N ASP A 142 -8.15 -8.50 -1.87
CA ASP A 142 -7.19 -7.93 -2.82
C ASP A 142 -7.38 -8.38 -4.27
N VAL A 143 -8.12 -9.47 -4.51
CA VAL A 143 -8.40 -9.96 -5.87
C VAL A 143 -9.66 -9.33 -6.47
N ALA A 144 -10.44 -8.55 -5.70
CA ALA A 144 -11.68 -7.95 -6.17
C ALA A 144 -11.48 -6.52 -6.66
N TYR A 145 -11.91 -6.23 -7.88
CA TYR A 145 -12.14 -4.89 -8.39
C TYR A 145 -13.61 -4.56 -8.17
N ALA A 146 -13.93 -4.08 -6.96
CA ALA A 146 -15.30 -3.78 -6.53
C ALA A 146 -15.51 -2.27 -6.39
N ALA A 147 -16.60 -1.75 -6.96
CA ALA A 147 -17.02 -0.38 -6.70
C ALA A 147 -17.47 -0.23 -5.24
N THR A 148 -17.00 0.82 -4.56
CA THR A 148 -17.37 1.10 -3.16
C THR A 148 -18.59 2.02 -3.07
N ASP A 149 -18.84 2.79 -4.13
CA ASP A 149 -19.93 3.74 -4.26
C ASP A 149 -20.26 4.00 -5.75
N ASP A 150 -21.21 4.92 -6.01
CA ASP A 150 -21.57 5.35 -7.37
C ASP A 150 -20.75 6.57 -7.86
N LYS A 151 -19.73 6.99 -7.10
CA LYS A 151 -18.89 8.16 -7.39
C LYS A 151 -17.60 7.78 -8.15
N GLY A 152 -17.44 6.50 -8.47
CA GLY A 152 -16.30 5.96 -9.20
C GLY A 152 -15.17 5.46 -8.29
N HIS A 153 -15.38 5.44 -6.97
CA HIS A 153 -14.41 4.85 -6.06
C HIS A 153 -14.47 3.32 -6.11
N HIS A 154 -13.29 2.71 -5.98
CA HIS A 154 -13.13 1.26 -5.99
C HIS A 154 -12.34 0.84 -4.76
N ALA A 155 -12.64 -0.35 -4.27
CA ALA A 155 -11.93 -0.94 -3.15
C ALA A 155 -10.43 -0.94 -3.42
N LEU A 156 -9.66 -0.51 -2.44
CA LEU A 156 -8.21 -0.62 -2.43
C LEU A 156 -7.79 -2.00 -1.90
N MET A 157 -6.59 -2.44 -2.24
CA MET A 157 -5.98 -3.66 -1.70
C MET A 157 -5.53 -3.41 -0.25
N THR A 158 -6.50 -3.36 0.66
CA THR A 158 -6.31 -3.03 2.08
C THR A 158 -7.18 -3.93 2.96
N CYS A 159 -6.72 -4.16 4.19
CA CYS A 159 -7.48 -4.90 5.19
C CYS A 159 -8.87 -4.27 5.45
N GLN A 160 -8.95 -2.94 5.45
CA GLN A 160 -10.20 -2.20 5.64
C GLN A 160 -11.29 -2.61 4.64
N HIS A 161 -10.94 -2.71 3.35
CA HIS A 161 -11.90 -3.15 2.33
C HIS A 161 -12.09 -4.67 2.37
N ALA A 162 -11.01 -5.43 2.55
CA ALA A 162 -11.07 -6.89 2.56
C ALA A 162 -12.03 -7.44 3.62
N ILE A 163 -12.08 -6.83 4.82
CA ILE A 163 -12.98 -7.24 5.89
C ILE A 163 -14.46 -7.12 5.47
N LEU A 164 -14.85 -5.99 4.89
CA LEU A 164 -16.23 -5.79 4.45
C LEU A 164 -16.55 -6.59 3.19
N LEU A 165 -15.65 -6.59 2.20
CA LEU A 165 -15.79 -7.44 1.01
C LEU A 165 -16.01 -8.90 1.40
N GLY A 166 -15.28 -9.42 2.40
CA GLY A 166 -15.43 -10.80 2.86
C GLY A 166 -16.81 -11.08 3.45
N LYS A 167 -17.31 -10.16 4.29
CA LYS A 167 -18.64 -10.25 4.90
C LYS A 167 -19.75 -10.26 3.84
N PHE A 168 -19.70 -9.33 2.88
CA PHE A 168 -20.69 -9.24 1.81
C PHE A 168 -20.61 -10.46 0.87
N ALA A 169 -19.43 -10.87 0.45
CA ALA A 169 -19.26 -12.02 -0.44
C ALA A 169 -19.78 -13.32 0.21
N GLY A 170 -19.43 -13.56 1.47
CA GLY A 170 -19.91 -14.73 2.22
C GLY A 170 -21.43 -14.70 2.42
N ASN A 171 -22.00 -13.55 2.79
CA ASN A 171 -23.45 -13.39 2.89
C ASN A 171 -24.15 -13.66 1.56
N ASN A 172 -23.63 -13.12 0.46
CA ASN A 172 -24.27 -13.22 -0.84
C ASN A 172 -24.14 -14.61 -1.46
N ALA A 173 -23.05 -15.32 -1.19
CA ALA A 173 -22.93 -16.73 -1.53
C ALA A 173 -23.99 -17.57 -0.80
N ALA A 174 -24.20 -17.34 0.51
CA ALA A 174 -25.26 -18.01 1.26
C ALA A 174 -26.66 -17.61 0.76
N ALA A 175 -26.88 -16.33 0.44
CA ALA A 175 -28.14 -15.84 -0.11
C ALA A 175 -28.49 -16.52 -1.44
N SER A 176 -27.50 -16.70 -2.32
CA SER A 176 -27.65 -17.43 -3.58
C SER A 176 -28.09 -18.89 -3.36
N LEU A 177 -27.45 -19.60 -2.43
CA LEU A 177 -27.82 -20.98 -2.09
C LEU A 177 -29.23 -21.12 -1.49
N LEU A 178 -29.70 -20.09 -0.81
CA LEU A 178 -31.02 -20.04 -0.17
C LEU A 178 -32.10 -19.39 -1.08
N GLU A 179 -31.74 -19.00 -2.30
CA GLU A 179 -32.63 -18.32 -3.26
C GLU A 179 -33.25 -17.02 -2.70
N VAL A 180 -32.49 -16.28 -1.90
CA VAL A 180 -32.92 -14.97 -1.36
C VAL A 180 -32.08 -13.83 -1.94
N THR A 181 -32.66 -12.63 -1.93
CA THR A 181 -32.03 -11.44 -2.52
C THR A 181 -30.66 -11.13 -1.87
N PRO A 182 -29.58 -10.97 -2.66
CA PRO A 182 -28.27 -10.62 -2.14
C PRO A 182 -28.22 -9.16 -1.66
N LEU A 183 -27.26 -8.86 -0.79
CA LEU A 183 -27.00 -7.51 -0.32
C LEU A 183 -25.99 -6.81 -1.24
N PRO A 184 -26.30 -5.61 -1.76
CA PRO A 184 -25.34 -4.86 -2.56
C PRO A 184 -24.20 -4.34 -1.68
N TYR A 185 -22.97 -4.67 -2.04
CA TYR A 185 -21.77 -4.12 -1.41
C TYR A 185 -21.70 -2.61 -1.63
N ARG A 186 -21.53 -1.88 -0.53
CA ARG A 186 -21.25 -0.44 -0.48
C ARG A 186 -20.35 -0.16 0.71
N GLN A 187 -19.35 0.69 0.51
CA GLN A 187 -18.43 1.15 1.55
C GLN A 187 -17.96 2.57 1.23
N GLU A 188 -18.84 3.56 1.46
CA GLU A 188 -18.51 4.96 1.16
C GLU A 188 -17.44 5.53 2.10
N ASN A 189 -17.41 5.04 3.34
CA ASN A 189 -16.45 5.47 4.35
C ASN A 189 -15.06 4.89 4.06
N TYR A 190 -14.08 5.78 3.96
CA TYR A 190 -12.67 5.46 3.80
C TYR A 190 -11.87 6.18 4.88
N VAL A 191 -10.96 5.46 5.54
CA VAL A 191 -10.03 6.04 6.50
C VAL A 191 -8.60 5.65 6.15
N THR A 192 -7.64 6.47 6.57
CA THR A 192 -6.22 6.15 6.45
C THR A 192 -5.61 6.29 7.83
N CYS A 193 -5.15 5.20 8.42
CA CYS A 193 -4.36 5.21 9.65
C CYS A 193 -2.91 4.91 9.26
N LEU A 194 -2.04 5.91 9.23
CA LEU A 194 -0.66 5.72 8.80
C LEU A 194 0.26 5.82 10.03
N ASP A 195 0.99 4.74 10.30
CA ASP A 195 2.03 4.74 11.31
C ASP A 195 3.26 5.54 10.84
N LEU A 196 3.82 6.35 11.73
CA LEU A 196 4.95 7.24 11.47
C LEU A 196 6.10 6.94 12.44
N GLY A 197 6.18 5.70 12.94
CA GLY A 197 7.18 5.24 13.90
C GLY A 197 7.22 6.05 15.18
N ALA A 198 8.43 6.37 15.66
CA ALA A 198 8.61 7.11 16.90
C ALA A 198 8.02 8.53 16.88
N TRP A 199 7.65 9.06 15.70
CA TRP A 199 6.95 10.33 15.56
C TRP A 199 5.46 10.23 15.95
N GLY A 200 4.87 9.03 15.89
CA GLY A 200 3.48 8.76 16.23
C GLY A 200 2.72 8.17 15.04
N ALA A 201 1.48 8.58 14.85
CA ALA A 201 0.64 8.14 13.75
C ALA A 201 -0.29 9.27 13.30
N VAL A 202 -0.79 9.18 12.08
CA VAL A 202 -1.77 10.14 11.53
C VAL A 202 -3.01 9.38 11.07
N TYR A 203 -4.16 9.96 11.39
CA TYR A 203 -5.47 9.44 11.02
C TYR A 203 -6.18 10.42 10.10
N THR A 204 -6.73 9.93 9.00
CA THR A 204 -7.55 10.72 8.09
C THR A 204 -8.86 10.05 7.76
N GLU A 205 -9.85 10.87 7.44
CA GLU A 205 -11.19 10.44 7.02
C GLU A 205 -11.51 10.93 5.60
N GLY A 206 -12.35 10.17 4.91
CA GLY A 206 -12.82 10.49 3.58
C GLY A 206 -11.80 10.18 2.48
N TRP A 207 -12.29 10.11 1.25
CA TRP A 207 -11.45 9.90 0.06
C TRP A 207 -10.52 11.08 -0.24
N ASP A 208 -10.84 12.25 0.30
CA ASP A 208 -10.01 13.46 0.32
C ASP A 208 -9.01 13.51 1.50
N GLN A 209 -9.05 12.53 2.40
CA GLN A 209 -8.08 12.33 3.48
C GLN A 209 -7.90 13.57 4.36
N GLN A 210 -8.99 14.04 4.96
CA GLN A 210 -8.97 15.13 5.93
C GLN A 210 -8.27 14.66 7.21
N VAL A 211 -7.23 15.39 7.63
CA VAL A 211 -6.48 15.10 8.86
C VAL A 211 -7.28 15.64 10.06
N ASN A 212 -7.49 14.78 11.05
CA ASN A 212 -8.22 15.10 12.29
C ASN A 212 -7.28 15.45 13.45
#